data_AF-A0A2K2VH77-F1
#
_entry.id   AF-A0A2K2VH77-F1
#
_cell.length_a   1.000
_cell.length_b   1.000
_cell.length_c   1.000
_cell.angle_alpha   90.00
_cell.angle_beta   90.00
_cell.angle_gamma   90.00
#
_symmetry.space_group_name_H-M   'P 1'
#
loop_
_entity.id
_entity.type
_entity.pdbx_description
1 polymer ?
#
loop_
_entity_poly.entity_id
_entity_poly.type
_entity_poly.pdbx_seq_one_letter_code
_entity_poly.pdbx_strand_id
1 'polypeptide(L)'
;MEKYQEVFSCFDLLELETYRLYKNLHARMLIEDPRRGPILFIALDSYKHHLIYRELSKKAELGERKCAEILGEIYSHSLRSTRHLRKKISKIDQLKEKELKEILNELMSYEKSVYEEAMSKTLIGFIKEEAKGEYREILKFIEEDEKRHESILKELIELF
;
A
#
# COMPACT_ATOMS: atom_id res chain seq x y z
N MET A 1 -6.97 3.79 21.74
CA MET A 1 -7.63 4.24 20.49
C MET A 1 -7.25 5.67 20.14
N GLU A 2 -7.59 6.69 20.94
CA GLU A 2 -7.27 8.09 20.61
C GLU A 2 -5.79 8.35 20.32
N LYS A 3 -4.89 7.74 21.10
CA LYS A 3 -3.43 7.88 20.89
C LYS A 3 -2.90 7.30 19.56
N TYR A 4 -3.69 6.55 18.80
CA TYR A 4 -3.30 5.99 17.51
C TYR A 4 -4.09 6.57 16.33
N GLN A 5 -5.00 7.51 16.57
CA GLN A 5 -5.76 8.15 15.49
C GLN A 5 -4.83 8.83 14.49
N GLU A 6 -3.80 9.50 14.99
CA GLU A 6 -2.79 10.13 14.16
C GLU A 6 -2.02 9.12 13.32
N VAL A 7 -1.68 7.96 13.91
CA VAL A 7 -1.02 6.85 13.19
C VAL A 7 -1.93 6.30 12.09
N PHE A 8 -3.22 6.07 12.38
CA PHE A 8 -4.18 5.61 11.37
C PHE A 8 -4.41 6.64 10.28
N SER A 9 -4.42 7.94 10.61
CA SER A 9 -4.49 9.01 9.60
C SER A 9 -3.29 8.96 8.64
N CYS A 10 -2.11 8.59 9.13
CA CYS A 10 -0.95 8.42 8.27
C CYS A 10 -1.00 7.17 7.39
N PHE A 11 -1.55 6.06 7.89
CA PHE A 11 -1.78 4.87 7.07
C PHE A 11 -2.89 5.08 6.03
N ASP A 12 -3.96 5.81 6.37
CA ASP A 12 -4.98 6.28 5.42
C ASP A 12 -4.32 6.96 4.20
N LEU A 13 -3.40 7.90 4.44
CA LEU A 13 -2.70 8.59 3.36
C LEU A 13 -1.81 7.66 2.52
N LEU A 14 -1.08 6.75 3.15
CA LEU A 14 -0.21 5.81 2.45
C LEU A 14 -1.04 4.87 1.57
N GLU A 15 -2.11 4.28 2.11
CA GLU A 15 -3.01 3.39 1.38
C GLU A 15 -3.67 4.08 0.19
N LEU A 16 -4.04 5.35 0.34
CA LEU A 16 -4.60 6.12 -0.77
C LEU A 16 -3.58 6.34 -1.89
N GLU A 17 -2.31 6.57 -1.55
CA GLU A 17 -1.23 6.69 -2.54
C GLU A 17 -0.91 5.33 -3.20
N THR A 18 -0.93 4.22 -2.44
CA THR A 18 -0.80 2.84 -2.96
C THR A 18 -1.93 2.51 -3.94
N TYR A 19 -3.19 2.79 -3.58
CA TYR A 19 -4.33 2.63 -4.49
C TYR A 19 -4.12 3.39 -5.80
N ARG A 20 -3.74 4.67 -5.71
CA ARG A 20 -3.52 5.51 -6.90
C ARG A 20 -2.39 4.97 -7.77
N LEU A 21 -1.36 4.40 -7.17
CA LEU A 21 -0.25 3.77 -7.88
C LEU A 21 -0.73 2.55 -8.69
N TYR A 22 -1.38 1.58 -8.04
CA TYR A 22 -1.87 0.38 -8.73
C TYR A 22 -2.95 0.67 -9.75
N LYS A 23 -3.87 1.61 -9.46
CA LYS A 23 -4.87 2.05 -10.45
C LYS A 23 -4.17 2.63 -11.69
N ASN A 24 -3.15 3.47 -11.50
CA ASN A 24 -2.42 4.04 -12.63
C ASN A 24 -1.73 2.96 -13.45
N LEU A 25 -1.06 1.99 -12.80
CA LEU A 25 -0.48 0.82 -13.46
C LEU A 25 -1.52 0.08 -14.30
N HIS A 26 -2.62 -0.35 -13.68
CA HIS A 26 -3.74 -1.04 -14.34
C HIS A 26 -4.23 -0.29 -15.58
N ALA A 27 -4.33 1.05 -15.51
CA ALA A 27 -4.81 1.87 -16.61
C ALA A 27 -3.87 1.89 -17.83
N ARG A 28 -2.57 1.62 -17.65
CA ARG A 28 -1.58 1.59 -18.73
C ARG A 28 -1.33 0.18 -19.29
N MET A 29 -1.90 -0.86 -18.67
CA MET A 29 -1.80 -2.24 -19.17
C MET A 29 -2.72 -2.45 -20.38
N LEU A 30 -2.41 -3.45 -21.20
CA LEU A 30 -3.31 -3.97 -22.22
C LEU A 30 -4.59 -4.52 -21.57
N ILE A 31 -5.74 -4.44 -22.26
CA ILE A 31 -7.01 -4.98 -21.73
C ILE A 31 -6.93 -6.50 -21.60
N GLU A 32 -6.28 -7.14 -22.56
CA GLU A 32 -6.18 -8.60 -22.66
C GLU A 32 -5.09 -9.20 -21.76
N ASP A 33 -4.29 -8.36 -21.09
CA ASP A 33 -3.20 -8.82 -20.24
C ASP A 33 -3.78 -9.55 -19.01
N PRO A 34 -3.49 -10.85 -18.81
CA PRO A 34 -4.06 -11.61 -17.70
C PRO A 34 -3.60 -11.09 -16.33
N ARG A 35 -2.47 -10.38 -16.28
CA ARG A 35 -1.93 -9.76 -15.05
C ARG A 35 -2.75 -8.55 -14.62
N ARG A 36 -3.59 -8.00 -15.51
CA ARG A 36 -4.41 -6.80 -15.26
C ARG A 36 -5.40 -6.99 -14.10
N GLY A 37 -6.06 -8.14 -14.02
CA GLY A 37 -7.03 -8.45 -12.97
C GLY A 37 -6.42 -8.43 -11.57
N PRO A 38 -5.34 -9.20 -11.32
CA PRO A 38 -4.61 -9.17 -10.05
C PRO A 38 -4.11 -7.77 -9.64
N ILE A 39 -3.62 -6.96 -10.58
CA ILE A 39 -3.21 -5.57 -10.29
C ILE A 39 -4.40 -4.70 -9.86
N LEU A 40 -5.57 -4.87 -10.49
CA LEU A 40 -6.78 -4.17 -10.07
C LEU A 40 -7.25 -4.64 -8.68
N PHE A 41 -7.12 -5.95 -8.40
CA PHE A 41 -7.45 -6.51 -7.10
C PHE A 41 -6.66 -5.83 -5.97
N ILE A 42 -5.33 -5.74 -6.11
CA ILE A 42 -4.47 -5.06 -5.13
C ILE A 42 -4.89 -3.59 -4.97
N ALA A 43 -5.16 -2.88 -6.06
CA ALA A 43 -5.63 -1.50 -5.99
C ALA A 43 -6.90 -1.37 -5.13
N LEU A 44 -7.90 -2.22 -5.37
CA LEU A 44 -9.17 -2.18 -4.64
C LEU A 44 -8.99 -2.53 -3.15
N ASP A 45 -8.08 -3.45 -2.83
CA ASP A 45 -7.75 -3.78 -1.45
C ASP A 45 -7.08 -2.60 -0.72
N SER A 46 -6.09 -1.94 -1.32
CA SER A 46 -5.50 -0.72 -0.71
C SER A 46 -6.55 0.38 -0.52
N TYR A 47 -7.50 0.52 -1.45
CA TYR A 47 -8.61 1.46 -1.26
C TYR A 47 -9.52 1.08 -0.09
N LYS A 48 -9.82 -0.21 0.08
CA LYS A 48 -10.56 -0.74 1.23
C LYS A 48 -9.80 -0.46 2.54
N HIS A 49 -8.48 -0.66 2.58
CA HIS A 49 -7.67 -0.36 3.76
C HIS A 49 -7.64 1.13 4.08
N HIS A 50 -7.52 2.00 3.07
CA HIS A 50 -7.68 3.45 3.21
C HIS A 50 -8.99 3.81 3.93
N LEU A 51 -10.12 3.23 3.50
CA LEU A 51 -11.42 3.49 4.12
C LEU A 51 -11.47 3.02 5.58
N ILE A 52 -10.89 1.85 5.89
CA ILE A 52 -10.81 1.34 7.25
C ILE A 52 -9.98 2.29 8.13
N TYR A 53 -8.77 2.66 7.70
CA TYR A 53 -7.91 3.56 8.46
C TYR A 53 -8.53 4.94 8.64
N ARG A 54 -9.26 5.43 7.64
CA ARG A 54 -10.00 6.70 7.71
C ARG A 54 -11.08 6.68 8.79
N GLU A 55 -11.80 5.58 8.95
CA GLU A 55 -12.77 5.44 10.04
C GLU A 55 -12.07 5.26 11.40
N LEU A 56 -10.98 4.48 11.47
CA LEU A 56 -10.19 4.30 12.69
C LEU A 56 -9.53 5.60 13.18
N SER A 57 -9.16 6.50 12.27
CA SER A 57 -8.62 7.83 12.57
C SER A 57 -9.71 8.82 13.00
N LYS A 58 -10.99 8.42 13.01
CA LYS A 58 -12.16 9.31 13.14
C LYS A 58 -12.13 10.45 12.13
N LYS A 59 -11.62 10.20 10.92
CA LYS A 59 -11.50 11.19 9.83
C LYS A 59 -10.59 12.36 10.20
N ALA A 60 -9.62 12.14 11.08
CA ALA A 60 -8.55 13.11 11.31
C ALA A 60 -7.75 13.30 10.00
N GLU A 61 -7.63 14.54 9.54
CA GLU A 61 -6.87 14.88 8.35
C GLU A 61 -5.50 15.44 8.77
N LEU A 62 -4.50 14.56 8.82
CA LEU A 62 -3.12 14.97 9.00
C LEU A 62 -2.46 15.28 7.65
N GLY A 63 -1.55 16.24 7.65
CA GLY A 63 -0.70 16.51 6.49
C GLY A 63 0.55 15.63 6.46
N GLU A 64 1.17 15.50 5.29
CA GLU A 64 2.38 14.69 5.07
C GLU A 64 3.51 15.02 6.06
N ARG A 65 3.71 16.31 6.36
CA ARG A 65 4.72 16.75 7.34
C ARG A 65 4.50 16.10 8.70
N LYS A 66 3.26 16.08 9.18
CA LYS A 66 2.93 15.51 10.48
C LYS A 66 3.12 14.00 10.47
N CYS A 67 2.78 13.34 9.37
CA CYS A 67 3.02 11.91 9.23
C CYS A 67 4.50 11.52 9.14
N ALA A 68 5.33 12.37 8.55
CA ALA A 68 6.78 12.20 8.62
C ALA A 68 7.33 12.38 10.05
N GLU A 69 6.71 13.24 10.87
CA GLU A 69 7.07 13.36 12.31
C GLU A 69 6.65 12.13 13.12
N ILE A 70 5.49 11.53 12.82
CA ILE A 70 4.92 10.38 13.57
C ILE A 70 5.60 9.06 13.19
N LEU A 71 5.69 8.79 11.88
CA LEU A 71 6.17 7.52 11.34
C LEU A 71 7.63 7.59 10.88
N GLY A 72 8.23 8.78 10.82
CA GLY A 72 9.66 8.95 10.50
C GLY A 72 10.02 8.65 9.05
N GLU A 73 11.20 8.03 8.89
CA GLU A 73 11.78 7.69 7.58
C GLU A 73 10.92 6.72 6.79
N ILE A 74 10.23 5.81 7.49
CA ILE A 74 9.29 4.85 6.93
C ILE A 74 8.27 5.55 6.03
N TYR A 75 7.54 6.53 6.58
CA TYR A 75 6.51 7.25 5.83
C TYR A 75 7.12 8.01 4.66
N SER A 76 8.26 8.66 4.91
CA SER A 76 8.97 9.44 3.89
C SER A 76 9.47 8.57 2.73
N HIS A 77 9.94 7.35 3.01
CA HIS A 77 10.37 6.38 2.02
C HIS A 77 9.19 5.82 1.22
N SER A 78 8.14 5.34 1.90
CA SER A 78 6.94 4.82 1.24
C SER A 78 6.31 5.85 0.31
N LEU A 79 6.16 7.09 0.78
CA LEU A 79 5.59 8.18 -0.01
C LEU A 79 6.47 8.56 -1.20
N ARG A 80 7.79 8.54 -1.04
CA ARG A 80 8.73 8.82 -2.13
C ARG A 80 8.69 7.71 -3.19
N SER A 81 8.69 6.46 -2.77
CA SER A 81 8.65 5.28 -3.65
C SER A 81 7.36 5.24 -4.46
N THR A 82 6.19 5.38 -3.82
CA THR A 82 4.90 5.42 -4.51
C THR A 82 4.82 6.54 -5.54
N ARG A 83 5.26 7.74 -5.18
CA ARG A 83 5.26 8.90 -6.08
C ARG A 83 6.25 8.75 -7.23
N HIS A 84 7.44 8.20 -6.96
CA HIS A 84 8.43 7.92 -7.99
C HIS A 84 7.86 6.97 -9.04
N LEU A 85 7.33 5.84 -8.60
CA LEU A 85 6.72 4.84 -9.48
C LEU A 85 5.52 5.40 -10.23
N ARG A 86 4.61 6.12 -9.55
CA ARG A 86 3.45 6.74 -10.19
C ARG A 86 3.88 7.73 -11.28
N LYS A 87 4.94 8.52 -11.03
CA LYS A 87 5.49 9.45 -12.03
C LYS A 87 6.14 8.71 -13.20
N LYS A 88 6.83 7.58 -12.96
CA LYS A 88 7.37 6.70 -14.01
C LYS A 88 6.24 6.16 -14.89
N ILE A 89 5.21 5.56 -14.29
CA ILE A 89 4.04 4.98 -14.98
C ILE A 89 3.26 6.03 -15.77
N SER A 90 3.06 7.23 -15.21
CA SER A 90 2.23 8.28 -15.85
C SER A 90 2.78 8.78 -17.19
N LYS A 91 4.08 8.56 -17.45
CA LYS A 91 4.75 8.92 -18.71
C LYS A 91 4.63 7.84 -19.78
N ILE A 92 4.06 6.68 -19.45
CA ILE A 92 3.96 5.53 -20.34
C ILE A 92 2.54 5.45 -20.87
N ASP A 93 2.33 5.70 -22.15
CA ASP A 93 0.99 5.62 -22.78
C ASP A 93 0.42 4.20 -22.70
N GLN A 94 1.25 3.21 -23.00
CA GLN A 94 0.91 1.80 -22.94
C GLN A 94 2.12 0.99 -22.53
N LEU A 95 1.97 0.13 -21.52
CA LEU A 95 3.05 -0.67 -20.97
C LEU A 95 3.46 -1.80 -21.91
N LYS A 96 4.74 -1.84 -22.25
CA LYS A 96 5.38 -3.00 -22.86
C LYS A 96 5.78 -4.01 -21.79
N GLU A 97 5.96 -5.25 -22.22
CA GLU A 97 6.34 -6.38 -21.36
C GLU A 97 7.56 -6.07 -20.48
N LYS A 98 8.65 -5.55 -21.07
CA LYS A 98 9.86 -5.20 -20.30
C LYS A 98 9.59 -4.13 -19.23
N GLU A 99 8.81 -3.11 -19.55
CA GLU A 99 8.48 -2.02 -18.64
C GLU A 99 7.62 -2.52 -17.48
N LEU A 100 6.65 -3.40 -17.78
CA LEU A 100 5.82 -4.03 -16.77
C LEU A 100 6.66 -4.91 -15.82
N LYS A 101 7.60 -5.72 -16.34
CA LYS A 101 8.50 -6.52 -15.50
C LYS A 101 9.32 -5.64 -14.55
N GLU A 102 9.89 -4.53 -15.05
CA GLU A 102 10.64 -3.58 -14.23
C GLU A 102 9.77 -2.96 -13.13
N ILE A 103 8.57 -2.49 -13.47
CA ILE A 103 7.64 -1.89 -12.52
C ILE A 103 7.20 -2.90 -11.46
N LEU A 104 6.92 -4.15 -11.82
CA LEU A 104 6.53 -5.18 -10.86
C LEU A 104 7.67 -5.51 -9.88
N ASN A 105 8.93 -5.54 -10.33
CA ASN A 105 10.08 -5.72 -9.43
C ASN A 105 10.26 -4.54 -8.46
N GLU A 106 10.03 -3.31 -8.92
CA GLU A 106 10.06 -2.15 -8.04
C GLU A 106 8.87 -2.15 -7.05
N LEU A 107 7.68 -2.57 -7.49
CA LEU A 107 6.51 -2.75 -6.62
C LEU A 107 6.74 -3.84 -5.56
N MET A 108 7.38 -4.96 -5.93
CA MET A 108 7.79 -5.99 -4.97
C MET A 108 8.70 -5.41 -3.89
N SER A 109 9.67 -4.59 -4.31
CA SER A 109 10.60 -3.94 -3.37
C SER A 109 9.86 -2.95 -2.47
N TYR A 110 8.90 -2.22 -3.04
CA TYR A 110 8.02 -1.33 -2.30
C TYR A 110 7.19 -2.08 -1.26
N GLU A 111 6.39 -3.07 -1.66
CA GLU A 111 5.53 -3.84 -0.75
C GLU A 111 6.37 -4.48 0.36
N LYS A 112 7.48 -5.11 0.00
CA LYS A 112 8.38 -5.71 0.99
C LYS A 112 8.89 -4.67 1.99
N SER A 113 9.32 -3.48 1.54
CA SER A 113 9.84 -2.42 2.42
C SER A 113 8.78 -1.75 3.31
N VAL A 114 7.59 -1.47 2.77
CA VAL A 114 6.47 -0.86 3.50
C VAL A 114 5.88 -1.84 4.49
N TYR A 115 5.91 -3.12 4.14
CA TYR A 115 5.22 -4.13 4.89
C TYR A 115 6.10 -4.82 5.94
N GLU A 116 7.32 -5.24 5.59
CA GLU A 116 8.22 -5.94 6.53
C GLU A 116 8.80 -5.01 7.61
N GLU A 117 9.16 -3.76 7.28
CA GLU A 117 9.85 -2.87 8.22
C GLU A 117 8.93 -1.87 8.91
N ALA A 118 7.88 -1.43 8.23
CA ALA A 118 7.20 -0.18 8.53
C ALA A 118 5.83 -0.36 9.22
N MET A 119 4.93 -1.08 8.56
CA MET A 119 3.64 -1.44 9.15
C MET A 119 3.78 -2.59 10.14
N SER A 120 4.54 -3.63 9.81
CA SER A 120 4.84 -4.75 10.70
C SER A 120 5.28 -4.28 12.10
N LYS A 121 6.35 -3.52 12.28
CA LYS A 121 6.84 -3.22 13.65
C LYS A 121 5.90 -2.33 14.47
N THR A 122 5.35 -1.29 13.86
CA THR A 122 4.50 -0.29 14.55
C THR A 122 3.08 -0.82 14.78
N LEU A 123 2.51 -1.44 13.75
CA LEU A 123 1.14 -1.94 13.72
C LEU A 123 1.07 -3.32 14.42
N ILE A 124 2.07 -4.21 14.28
CA ILE A 124 2.15 -5.45 15.07
C ILE A 124 2.42 -5.15 16.54
N GLY A 125 3.25 -4.15 16.88
CA GLY A 125 3.41 -3.70 18.26
C GLY A 125 2.07 -3.29 18.87
N PHE A 126 1.31 -2.44 18.16
CA PHE A 126 -0.04 -2.07 18.56
C PHE A 126 -1.02 -3.26 18.60
N ILE A 127 -1.03 -4.14 17.59
CA ILE A 127 -1.88 -5.34 17.50
C ILE A 127 -1.60 -6.32 18.64
N LYS A 128 -0.32 -6.50 19.01
CA LYS A 128 0.10 -7.48 20.01
C LYS A 128 -0.14 -6.99 21.42
N GLU A 129 0.11 -5.72 21.70
CA GLU A 129 0.12 -5.22 23.07
C GLU A 129 -1.18 -4.50 23.46
N GLU A 130 -1.88 -3.88 22.51
CA GLU A 130 -2.93 -2.91 22.85
C GLU A 130 -4.27 -3.07 22.12
N ALA A 131 -4.27 -3.56 20.88
CA ALA A 131 -5.51 -3.80 20.15
C ALA A 131 -6.27 -4.98 20.75
N LYS A 132 -7.55 -4.78 21.10
CA LYS A 132 -8.44 -5.80 21.66
C LYS A 132 -9.74 -5.87 20.87
N GLY A 133 -10.37 -7.06 20.87
CA GLY A 133 -11.63 -7.31 20.18
C GLY A 133 -11.53 -7.08 18.67
N GLU A 134 -12.59 -6.51 18.10
CA GLU A 134 -12.78 -6.28 16.66
C GLU A 134 -11.62 -5.49 16.03
N TYR A 135 -11.05 -4.51 16.74
CA TYR A 135 -9.90 -3.74 16.23
C TYR A 135 -8.69 -4.62 15.94
N ARG A 136 -8.46 -5.64 16.78
CA ARG A 136 -7.35 -6.57 16.55
C ARG A 136 -7.62 -7.44 15.32
N GLU A 137 -8.85 -7.85 15.12
CA GLU A 137 -9.26 -8.66 13.96
C GLU A 137 -9.16 -7.87 12.67
N ILE A 138 -9.62 -6.62 12.66
CA ILE A 138 -9.50 -5.71 11.51
C ILE A 138 -8.04 -5.52 11.10
N LEU A 139 -7.15 -5.27 12.06
CA LEU A 139 -5.74 -5.03 11.75
C LEU A 139 -5.01 -6.30 11.32
N LYS A 140 -5.39 -7.48 11.85
CA LYS A 140 -4.91 -8.77 11.34
C LYS A 140 -5.41 -9.05 9.92
N PHE A 141 -6.65 -8.68 9.62
CA PHE A 141 -7.24 -8.84 8.29
C PHE A 141 -6.47 -8.00 7.26
N ILE A 142 -6.21 -6.73 7.57
CA ILE A 142 -5.28 -5.92 6.75
C ILE A 142 -3.93 -6.63 6.68
N GLU A 143 -3.48 -7.21 7.80
CA GLU A 143 -2.15 -7.81 7.84
C GLU A 143 -2.00 -8.96 6.81
N GLU A 144 -3.04 -9.77 6.71
CA GLU A 144 -3.13 -10.92 5.81
C GLU A 144 -3.29 -10.51 4.35
N ASP A 145 -4.02 -9.43 4.07
CA ASP A 145 -4.19 -8.91 2.71
C ASP A 145 -2.87 -8.45 2.11
N GLU A 146 -2.05 -7.75 2.87
CA GLU A 146 -0.77 -7.23 2.39
C GLU A 146 0.25 -8.36 2.12
N LYS A 147 0.25 -9.43 2.94
CA LYS A 147 1.00 -10.67 2.64
C LYS A 147 0.52 -11.32 1.33
N ARG A 148 -0.78 -11.25 1.09
CA ARG A 148 -1.39 -11.76 -0.15
C ARG A 148 -0.95 -10.91 -1.35
N HIS A 149 -0.86 -9.59 -1.22
CA HIS A 149 -0.38 -8.70 -2.28
C HIS A 149 1.06 -9.02 -2.65
N GLU A 150 1.92 -9.25 -1.65
CA GLU A 150 3.30 -9.69 -1.89
C GLU A 150 3.33 -11.01 -2.67
N SER A 151 2.53 -12.02 -2.27
CA SER A 151 2.45 -13.29 -2.98
C SER A 151 1.98 -13.12 -4.43
N ILE A 152 0.92 -12.34 -4.64
CA ILE A 152 0.39 -12.05 -5.98
C ILE A 152 1.48 -11.42 -6.84
N LEU A 153 2.18 -10.39 -6.35
CA LEU A 153 3.24 -9.76 -7.13
C LEU A 153 4.37 -10.74 -7.48
N LYS A 154 4.72 -11.69 -6.61
CA LYS A 154 5.74 -12.72 -6.88
C LYS A 154 5.30 -13.59 -8.05
N GLU A 155 4.07 -14.11 -7.96
CA GLU A 155 3.48 -14.93 -9.02
C GLU A 155 3.39 -14.17 -10.34
N LEU A 156 3.03 -12.88 -10.33
CA LEU A 156 2.98 -12.06 -11.55
C LEU A 156 4.36 -11.87 -12.20
N ILE A 157 5.43 -11.74 -11.41
CA ILE A 157 6.81 -11.60 -11.92
C ILE A 157 7.29 -12.92 -12.56
N GLU A 158 6.87 -14.07 -12.04
CA GLU A 158 7.21 -15.40 -12.58
C GLU A 158 6.57 -15.68 -13.95
N LEU A 159 5.56 -14.91 -14.35
CA LEU A 159 4.92 -15.02 -15.67
C LEU A 159 5.71 -14.37 -16.82
N PHE A 160 6.92 -13.85 -16.57
CA PHE A 160 7.79 -13.21 -17.57
C PHE A 160 9.04 -14.00 -17.91
#